data_AF-A0A522UM87-F1
#
_entry.id   AF-A0A522UM87-F1
#
_cell.length_a   1.000
_cell.length_b   1.000
_cell.length_c   1.000
_cell.angle_alpha   90.00
_cell.angle_beta   90.00
_cell.angle_gamma   90.00
#
_symmetry.space_group_name_H-M   'P 1'
#
loop_
_entity.id
_entity.type
_entity.pdbx_description
1 polymer ?
#
loop_
_entity_poly.entity_id
_entity_poly.type
_entity_poly.pdbx_seq_one_letter_code
_entity_poly.pdbx_strand_id
1 'polypeptide(L)' 'MKGVYILNLKIDKDIVIRVGKLGNIRFKKGYYAYIGSALGTGGFKRVTRHFNIASGKNMTRKWHIDYLLPHSEVVSAVLI' A
#
# COMPACT_ATOMS: atom_id res chain seq x y z
N MET A 1 -5.43 -18.32 3.76
CA MET A 1 -4.05 -18.51 3.29
C MET A 1 -3.14 -17.45 3.88
N LYS A 2 -1.88 -17.83 4.17
CA LYS A 2 -0.81 -16.97 4.73
C LYS A 2 0.38 -17.05 3.79
N GLY A 3 1.23 -16.03 3.80
CA GLY A 3 2.41 -16.00 2.93
C GLY A 3 3.01 -14.61 2.85
N VAL A 4 3.65 -14.31 1.73
CA VAL A 4 4.18 -12.99 1.37
C VAL A 4 3.35 -12.46 0.20
N TYR A 5 3.28 -11.14 0.03
CA TYR A 5 2.62 -10.56 -1.12
C TYR A 5 3.39 -9.36 -1.65
N ILE A 6 3.20 -9.10 -2.95
CA ILE A 6 3.65 -7.89 -3.62
C ILE A 6 2.40 -7.10 -4.01
N LEU A 7 2.34 -5.83 -3.61
CA LEU A 7 1.38 -4.85 -4.14
C LEU A 7 2.08 -4.00 -5.19
N ASN A 8 1.59 -4.08 -6.42
CA ASN A 8 2.04 -3.23 -7.52
C ASN A 8 1.16 -1.99 -7.58
N LEU A 9 1.80 -0.82 -7.47
CA LEU A 9 1.16 0.47 -7.45
C LEU A 9 1.62 1.31 -8.64
N LYS A 10 0.74 2.19 -9.12
CA LYS A 10 1.08 3.20 -10.11
C LYS A 10 0.77 4.59 -9.55
N ILE A 11 1.69 5.51 -9.77
CA ILE A 11 1.53 6.93 -9.47
C ILE A 11 1.64 7.71 -10.78
N ASP A 12 0.57 8.42 -11.16
CA ASP A 12 0.47 9.10 -12.46
C ASP A 12 1.25 10.43 -12.54
N LYS A 13 1.60 11.02 -11.39
CA LYS A 13 2.34 12.28 -11.31
C LYS A 13 3.28 12.30 -10.10
N ASP A 14 4.30 13.14 -10.13
CA ASP A 14 5.12 13.40 -8.95
C ASP A 14 4.23 13.91 -7.81
N ILE A 15 4.39 13.34 -6.61
CA ILE A 15 3.64 13.72 -5.41
C ILE A 15 4.56 13.83 -4.21
N VAL A 16 4.21 14.70 -3.27
CA VAL A 16 4.83 14.76 -1.95
C VAL A 16 3.74 14.44 -0.93
N ILE A 17 3.96 13.42 -0.12
CA ILE A 17 3.02 13.00 0.93
C ILE A 17 3.69 13.01 2.29
N ARG A 18 2.93 13.35 3.34
CA ARG A 18 3.40 13.25 4.71
C ARG A 18 3.17 11.83 5.24
N VAL A 19 4.25 11.08 5.46
CA VAL A 19 4.21 9.67 5.90
C VAL A 19 4.48 9.59 7.40
N GLY A 20 3.44 9.74 8.21
CA GLY A 20 3.53 9.63 9.67
C GLY A 20 4.69 10.46 10.26
N LYS A 21 5.56 9.80 11.04
CA LYS A 21 6.76 10.43 11.64
C LYS A 21 7.93 10.60 10.66
N LEU A 22 7.91 9.95 9.49
CA LEU A 22 8.96 10.13 8.46
C LEU A 22 8.87 11.49 7.78
N GLY A 23 7.78 12.24 7.98
CA GLY A 23 7.61 13.56 7.38
C GLY A 23 7.28 13.50 5.89
N ASN A 24 7.68 14.53 5.15
CA ASN A 24 7.36 14.66 3.73
C ASN A 24 8.30 13.79 2.89
N ILE A 25 7.72 12.89 2.09
CA ILE A 25 8.46 12.04 1.17
C ILE A 25 7.97 12.35 -0.25
N ARG A 26 8.93 12.59 -1.16
CA ARG A 26 8.64 12.76 -2.59
C ARG A 26 8.64 11.41 -3.29
N PHE A 27 7.55 11.12 -3.99
CA PHE A 27 7.42 10.00 -4.91
C PHE A 27 7.39 10.56 -6.34
N LYS A 28 8.18 9.96 -7.24
CA LYS A 28 8.17 10.31 -8.67
C LYS A 28 7.01 9.57 -9.35
N LYS A 29 6.53 10.08 -10.48
CA LYS A 29 5.61 9.30 -11.32
C LYS A 29 6.25 7.96 -11.72
N GLY A 30 5.45 6.89 -11.74
CA GLY A 30 5.93 5.55 -12.12
C GLY A 30 5.29 4.42 -11.34
N TYR A 31 5.89 3.24 -11.46
CA TYR A 31 5.45 2.03 -10.78
C TYR A 31 6.27 1.77 -9.52
N TYR A 32 5.59 1.26 -8.49
CA TYR A 32 6.17 0.94 -7.19
C TYR A 32 5.71 -0.46 -6.76
N ALA A 33 6.61 -1.21 -6.13
CA ALA A 33 6.30 -2.50 -5.53
C ALA A 33 6.44 -2.41 -4.01
N TYR A 34 5.40 -2.83 -3.29
CA TYR A 34 5.44 -3.00 -1.85
C TYR A 34 5.38 -4.48 -1.48
N ILE A 35 6.43 -4.95 -0.80
CA ILE A 35 6.52 -6.33 -0.32
C ILE A 35 6.08 -6.37 1.15
N GLY A 36 5.09 -7.22 1.44
CA GLY A 36 4.60 -7.39 2.79
C GLY A 36 4.42 -8.85 3.17
N SER A 37 4.60 -9.16 4.46
CA SER A 37 4.28 -10.48 5.00
C SER A 37 2.83 -10.52 5.49
N ALA A 38 2.21 -11.68 5.35
CA ALA A 38 0.86 -12.02 5.80
C ALA A 38 0.88 -13.33 6.61
N LEU A 39 1.91 -13.51 7.44
CA LEU A 39 2.17 -14.74 8.22
C LEU A 39 1.36 -14.81 9.53
N GLY A 40 0.77 -13.70 9.97
CA GLY A 40 -0.09 -13.66 11.16
C GLY A 40 -1.42 -14.40 10.97
N THR A 41 -2.19 -14.52 12.05
CA THR A 41 -3.49 -15.23 12.09
C THR A 41 -4.49 -14.72 11.03
N GLY A 42 -4.42 -13.43 10.66
CA GLY A 42 -5.28 -12.84 9.63
C GLY A 42 -4.93 -13.19 8.18
N GLY A 43 -3.75 -13.75 7.90
CA GLY A 43 -3.35 -14.12 6.54
C GLY A 43 -3.46 -12.98 5.53
N PHE A 44 -3.80 -13.33 4.28
CA PHE A 44 -3.98 -12.36 3.19
C PHE A 44 -5.19 -11.41 3.34
N LYS A 45 -5.97 -11.46 4.44
CA LYS A 45 -6.90 -10.36 4.78
C LYS A 45 -6.17 -9.01 4.89
N ARG A 46 -4.85 -9.04 5.14
CA ARG A 46 -3.97 -7.87 5.07
C ARG A 46 -4.00 -7.20 3.69
N VAL A 47 -4.06 -7.96 2.61
CA VAL A 47 -4.14 -7.46 1.23
C VAL A 47 -5.49 -6.79 1.00
N THR A 48 -6.61 -7.43 1.39
CA THR A 48 -7.95 -6.82 1.33
C THR A 48 -8.00 -5.49 2.06
N ARG A 49 -7.37 -5.38 3.23
CA ARG A 49 -7.30 -4.13 3.97
C ARG A 49 -6.56 -3.03 3.19
N HIS A 50 -5.51 -3.35 2.44
CA HIS A 50 -4.82 -2.39 1.56
C HIS A 50 -5.73 -1.89 0.45
N PHE A 51 -6.50 -2.78 -0.20
CA PHE A 51 -7.52 -2.36 -1.18
C PHE A 51 -8.61 -1.48 -0.57
N ASN A 52 -9.04 -1.76 0.66
CA ASN A 52 -10.00 -0.91 1.38
C ASN A 52 -9.42 0.48 1.68
N ILE A 53 -8.12 0.59 1.94
CA ILE A 53 -7.48 1.89 2.12
C ILE A 53 -7.35 2.65 0.80
N ALA A 54 -6.89 1.98 -0.26
CA ALA A 54 -6.75 2.58 -1.58
C ALA A 54 -8.09 3.11 -2.12
N SER A 55 -9.19 2.37 -1.88
CA SER A 55 -10.54 2.78 -2.27
C SER A 55 -11.21 3.79 -1.32
N GLY A 56 -10.53 4.21 -0.24
CA GLY A 56 -11.09 5.13 0.74
C GLY A 56 -12.12 4.52 1.72
N LYS A 57 -12.49 3.24 1.56
CA LYS A 57 -13.36 2.51 2.51
C LYS A 57 -12.77 2.40 3.91
N ASN A 58 -11.45 2.53 4.04
CA ASN A 58 -10.74 2.52 5.31
C ASN A 58 -9.75 3.69 5.37
N MET A 59 -9.91 4.58 6.36
CA MET A 59 -9.06 5.76 6.54
C MET A 59 -7.93 5.56 7.56
N THR A 60 -7.85 4.41 8.22
CA THR A 60 -6.80 4.12 9.21
C THR A 60 -5.42 4.03 8.54
N ARG A 61 -4.41 4.61 9.19
CA ARG A 61 -3.00 4.56 8.78
C ARG A 61 -2.21 3.80 9.82
N LYS A 62 -1.86 2.55 9.50
CA LYS A 62 -1.10 1.65 10.40
C LYS A 62 0.31 1.39 9.88
N TRP A 63 0.50 1.32 8.57
CA TRP A 63 1.79 1.11 7.92
C TRP A 63 2.14 2.30 7.01
N HIS A 64 3.43 2.50 6.70
CA HIS A 64 3.86 3.59 5.81
C HIS A 64 3.18 3.54 4.43
N ILE A 65 2.96 2.33 3.89
CA ILE A 65 2.26 2.16 2.62
C ILE A 65 0.82 2.69 2.66
N ASP A 66 0.16 2.70 3.83
CA ASP A 66 -1.21 3.18 4.00
C ASP A 66 -1.35 4.67 3.69
N TYR A 67 -0.26 5.43 3.84
CA TYR A 67 -0.21 6.84 3.47
C TYR A 67 -0.12 7.04 1.97
N LEU A 68 0.48 6.10 1.23
CA LEU A 68 0.65 6.18 -0.21
C LEU A 68 -0.57 5.65 -0.97
N LEU A 69 -1.22 4.60 -0.47
CA LEU A 69 -2.34 3.91 -1.13
C LEU A 69 -3.46 4.84 -1.65
N PRO A 70 -3.91 5.89 -0.93
CA PRO A 70 -4.92 6.82 -1.43
C PRO A 70 -4.47 7.71 -2.59
N HIS A 71 -3.16 7.78 -2.84
CA HIS A 71 -2.54 8.60 -3.87
C HIS A 71 -1.95 7.75 -5.01
N SER A 72 -2.31 6.48 -5.08
CA SER A 72 -1.82 5.53 -6.08
C SER A 72 -2.94 4.62 -6.56
N GLU A 73 -2.85 4.17 -7.80
CA GLU A 73 -3.66 3.07 -8.32
C GLU A 73 -3.05 1.74 -7.86
N VAL A 74 -3.87 0.83 -7.31
CA VAL A 74 -3.44 -0.55 -7.05
C VAL A 74 -3.63 -1.37 -8.31
N VAL A 75 -2.54 -1.63 -9.03
CA VAL A 75 -2.55 -2.34 -10.32
C VAL A 75 -2.81 -3.83 -10.12
N SER A 76 -2.13 -4.45 -9.14
CA SER A 76 -2.28 -5.87 -8.84
C SER A 76 -1.74 -6.23 -7.46
N ALA A 77 -2.14 -7.40 -6.97
CA ALA A 77 -1.52 -8.06 -5.84
C ALA A 77 -1.08 -9.47 -6.25
N VAL A 78 0.18 -9.80 -6.02
CA VAL A 78 0.72 -11.16 -6.21
C VAL A 78 0.84 -11.80 -4.82
N LEU A 79 0.19 -12.94 -4.62
CA LEU A 79 0.23 -13.70 -3.38
C LEU A 79 1.20 -14.87 -3.54
N ILE A 80 2.17 -14.99 -2.62
CA ILE A 80 3.24 -15.98 -2.61
C ILE A 80 3.14 -16.80 -1.33
#